data_AF-A0A1I0TU22-F1
#
_entry.id   AF-A0A1I0TU22-F1
#
_cell.length_a   1.000
_cell.length_b   1.000
_cell.length_c   1.000
_cell.angle_alpha   90.00
_cell.angle_beta   90.00
_cell.angle_gamma   90.00
#
_symmetry.space_group_name_H-M   'P 1'
#
loop_
_entity.id
_entity.type
_entity.pdbx_description
1 polymer ?
#
loop_
_entity_poly.entity_id
_entity_poly.type
_entity_poly.pdbx_seq_one_letter_code
_entity_poly.pdbx_strand_id
1 'polypeptide(L)'
;MKCLVLALESILKDKTINSEVFDRKKRKVMDKFKKVQEVIASVEADVAKFYDNGNAAAGTRVRKAMQDLKVLAQDIRTEVTEKKNSEK
;
A
#
# COMPACT_ATOMS: atom_id res chain seq x y z
N MET A 1 40.46 -22.86 -2.77
CA MET A 1 40.04 -21.60 -2.09
C MET A 1 39.18 -20.68 -2.95
N LYS A 2 39.46 -20.49 -4.24
CA LYS A 2 38.71 -19.55 -5.11
C LYS A 2 37.20 -19.85 -5.21
N CYS A 3 36.77 -21.12 -5.22
CA CYS A 3 35.34 -21.48 -5.21
C CYS A 3 34.61 -21.09 -3.91
N LEU A 4 35.28 -21.14 -2.76
CA LEU A 4 34.70 -20.78 -1.46
C LEU A 4 34.48 -19.26 -1.36
N VAL A 5 35.42 -18.47 -1.88
CA VAL A 5 35.29 -17.00 -1.94
C VAL A 5 34.15 -16.59 -2.86
N LEU A 6 34.05 -17.20 -4.04
CA LEU A 6 32.96 -16.93 -4.99
C LEU A 6 31.58 -17.31 -4.43
N ALA A 7 31.49 -18.42 -3.68
CA ALA A 7 30.26 -18.84 -3.01
C ALA A 7 29.84 -17.84 -1.93
N LEU A 8 30.77 -17.36 -1.11
CA LEU A 8 30.51 -16.34 -0.08
C LEU A 8 30.10 -15.00 -0.70
N GLU A 9 30.75 -14.56 -1.78
CA GLU A 9 30.38 -13.34 -2.51
C GLU A 9 28.98 -13.42 -3.11
N SER A 10 28.57 -14.59 -3.61
CA SER A 10 27.23 -14.83 -4.16
C SER A 10 26.17 -14.77 -3.06
N ILE A 11 26.40 -15.44 -1.93
CA ILE A 11 25.52 -15.43 -0.76
C ILE A 11 25.36 -14.02 -0.18
N LEU A 12 26.45 -13.25 -0.15
CA LEU A 12 26.42 -11.85 0.28
C LEU A 12 25.59 -11.00 -0.68
N LYS A 13 25.74 -11.16 -2.01
CA LYS A 13 24.92 -10.46 -3.01
C LYS A 13 23.43 -10.78 -2.87
N ASP A 14 23.06 -12.04 -2.67
CA ASP A 14 21.67 -12.46 -2.48
C ASP A 14 21.03 -11.86 -1.22
N LYS A 15 21.78 -11.73 -0.13
CA LYS A 15 21.30 -11.05 1.09
C LYS A 15 21.06 -9.56 0.86
N THR A 16 21.97 -8.88 0.15
CA THR A 16 21.83 -7.45 -0.16
C THR A 16 20.63 -7.20 -1.08
N ILE A 17 20.46 -8.02 -2.13
CA ILE A 17 19.33 -7.95 -3.06
C ILE A 17 17.99 -8.11 -2.33
N ASN A 18 17.90 -9.06 -1.39
CA ASN A 18 16.68 -9.26 -0.61
C ASN A 18 16.31 -8.05 0.25
N SER A 19 17.30 -7.36 0.83
CA SER A 19 17.05 -6.15 1.63
C SER A 19 16.53 -4.98 0.77
N GLU A 20 17.04 -4.79 -0.44
CA GLU A 20 16.57 -3.74 -1.35
C GLU A 20 15.17 -4.01 -1.92
N VAL A 21 14.87 -5.27 -2.25
CA VAL A 21 13.54 -5.69 -2.71
C VAL A 21 12.50 -5.49 -1.61
N PHE A 22 12.87 -5.77 -0.35
CA PHE A 22 12.04 -5.51 0.81
C PHE A 22 11.74 -4.01 0.99
N ASP A 23 12.75 -3.15 0.88
CA ASP A 23 12.57 -1.69 0.98
C ASP A 23 11.74 -1.12 -0.17
N ARG A 24 11.86 -1.67 -1.38
CA ARG A 24 11.02 -1.30 -2.52
C ARG A 24 9.54 -1.66 -2.27
N LYS A 25 9.28 -2.86 -1.73
CA LYS A 25 7.92 -3.30 -1.40
C LYS A 25 7.33 -2.47 -0.25
N LYS A 26 8.14 -2.14 0.76
CA LYS A 26 7.76 -1.24 1.88
C LYS A 26 7.39 0.16 1.39
N ARG A 27 8.15 0.72 0.43
CA ARG A 27 7.85 2.01 -0.20
C ARG A 27 6.49 2.02 -0.89
N LYS A 28 6.20 0.96 -1.67
CA LYS A 28 4.93 0.79 -2.40
C LYS A 28 3.71 0.74 -1.46
N VAL A 29 3.80 0.02 -0.33
CA VAL A 29 2.72 -0.06 0.67
C VAL A 29 2.49 1.31 1.32
N MET A 30 3.57 2.03 1.65
CA MET A 30 3.46 3.34 2.27
C MET A 30 2.89 4.40 1.32
N ASP A 31 3.20 4.33 0.03
CA ASP A 31 2.59 5.19 -1.00
C ASP A 31 1.08 4.94 -1.14
N LYS A 32 0.64 3.68 -1.10
CA LYS A 32 -0.79 3.33 -1.07
C LYS A 32 -1.48 3.88 0.18
N PHE A 33 -0.80 3.83 1.32
CA PHE A 33 -1.33 4.35 2.57
C PHE A 33 -1.52 5.88 2.52
N LYS A 34 -0.55 6.62 1.96
CA LYS A 34 -0.69 8.07 1.74
C LYS A 34 -1.90 8.41 0.86
N LYS A 35 -2.13 7.65 -0.21
CA LYS A 35 -3.32 7.83 -1.07
C LYS A 35 -4.62 7.65 -0.30
N VAL A 36 -4.67 6.71 0.65
CA VAL A 36 -5.85 6.55 1.53
C VAL A 36 -6.08 7.81 2.37
N GLN A 37 -5.02 8.41 2.92
CA GLN A 37 -5.13 9.66 3.68
C GLN A 37 -5.64 10.83 2.82
N GLU A 38 -5.16 10.94 1.58
CA GLU A 38 -5.63 11.95 0.62
C GLU A 38 -7.12 11.78 0.30
N VAL A 39 -7.56 10.53 0.06
CA VAL A 39 -8.97 10.22 -0.19
C VAL A 39 -9.83 10.63 1.00
N ILE A 40 -9.42 10.31 2.23
CA ILE A 40 -10.14 10.71 3.45
C ILE A 40 -10.28 12.22 3.55
N ALA A 41 -9.17 12.96 3.35
CA ALA A 41 -9.18 14.43 3.39
C ALA A 41 -10.14 15.05 2.36
N SER A 42 -10.22 14.47 1.15
CA SER A 42 -11.16 14.94 0.13
C SER A 42 -12.63 14.66 0.48
N VAL A 43 -12.90 13.58 1.22
CA VAL A 43 -14.26 13.14 1.57
C VAL A 43 -14.85 14.00 2.69
N GLU A 44 -14.05 14.49 3.62
CA GLU A 44 -14.54 15.33 4.74
C GLU A 44 -15.38 16.52 4.26
N ALA A 45 -14.90 17.23 3.23
CA ALA A 45 -15.61 18.37 2.66
C ALA A 45 -16.91 17.99 1.93
N ASP A 46 -16.95 16.82 1.29
CA ASP A 46 -18.14 16.32 0.61
C ASP A 46 -19.16 15.72 1.59
N VAL A 47 -18.70 15.16 2.71
CA VAL A 47 -19.54 14.69 3.82
C VAL A 47 -20.28 15.86 4.45
N ALA A 48 -19.58 16.94 4.82
CA ALA A 48 -20.21 18.14 5.37
C ALA A 48 -21.28 18.70 4.41
N LYS A 49 -20.96 18.81 3.11
CA LYS A 49 -21.93 19.27 2.10
C LYS A 49 -23.12 18.33 1.91
N PHE A 50 -22.97 17.03 2.14
CA PHE A 50 -24.05 16.07 2.02
C PHE A 50 -25.01 16.15 3.22
N TYR A 51 -24.49 16.17 4.43
CA TYR A 51 -25.29 16.18 5.66
C TYR A 51 -25.87 17.56 5.99
N ASP A 52 -25.14 18.65 5.72
CA ASP A 52 -25.60 20.00 6.06
C ASP A 52 -26.49 20.60 4.96
N ASN A 53 -26.17 20.34 3.69
CA ASN A 53 -26.82 21.01 2.55
C ASN A 53 -27.65 20.07 1.65
N GLY A 54 -27.79 18.79 2.00
CA GLY A 54 -28.62 17.84 1.25
C GLY A 54 -28.20 17.62 -0.20
N ASN A 55 -26.94 17.88 -0.56
CA ASN A 55 -26.48 17.83 -1.95
C ASN A 55 -26.27 16.39 -2.45
N ALA A 56 -27.19 15.89 -3.29
CA ALA A 56 -27.14 14.54 -3.86
C ALA A 56 -25.84 14.23 -4.66
N ALA A 57 -25.23 15.23 -5.29
CA ALA A 57 -23.97 15.04 -6.01
C ALA A 57 -22.79 14.80 -5.06
N ALA A 58 -22.79 15.46 -3.89
CA ALA A 58 -21.79 15.22 -2.84
C ALA A 58 -21.92 13.80 -2.27
N GLY A 59 -23.14 13.31 -2.03
CA GLY A 59 -23.38 11.93 -1.59
C GLY A 59 -22.85 10.88 -2.58
N THR A 60 -22.97 11.13 -3.88
CA THR A 60 -22.41 10.25 -4.92
C THR A 60 -20.87 10.24 -4.89
N ARG A 61 -20.23 11.39 -4.62
CA ARG A 61 -18.77 11.49 -4.48
C ARG A 61 -18.26 10.77 -3.24
N VAL A 62 -18.90 10.97 -2.08
CA VAL A 62 -18.59 10.24 -0.83
C VAL A 62 -18.67 8.73 -1.05
N ARG A 63 -19.74 8.26 -1.72
CA ARG A 63 -19.92 6.83 -1.99
C ARG A 63 -18.81 6.25 -2.87
N LYS A 64 -18.42 6.94 -3.95
CA LYS A 64 -17.32 6.50 -4.82
C LYS A 64 -15.99 6.47 -4.08
N ALA A 65 -15.66 7.54 -3.36
CA ALA A 65 -14.43 7.62 -2.59
C ALA A 65 -14.32 6.54 -1.50
N MET A 66 -15.44 6.18 -0.85
CA MET A 66 -15.49 5.07 0.10
C MET A 66 -15.35 3.69 -0.57
N GLN A 67 -15.81 3.52 -1.82
CA GLN A 67 -15.53 2.30 -2.59
C GLN A 67 -14.04 2.21 -2.94
N ASP A 68 -13.44 3.30 -3.39
CA ASP A 68 -12.02 3.33 -3.74
C ASP A 68 -11.14 3.03 -2.52
N LEU A 69 -11.50 3.57 -1.35
CA LEU A 69 -10.84 3.27 -0.08
C LEU A 69 -10.91 1.78 0.27
N LYS A 70 -12.06 1.13 0.07
CA LYS A 70 -12.20 -0.31 0.30
C LYS A 70 -11.26 -1.12 -0.58
N VAL A 71 -11.14 -0.77 -1.86
CA VAL A 71 -10.23 -1.45 -2.80
C VAL A 71 -8.78 -1.25 -2.37
N LEU A 72 -8.37 -0.01 -2.09
CA LEU A 72 -7.01 0.30 -1.64
C LEU A 72 -6.63 -0.41 -0.33
N ALA A 73 -7.56 -0.48 0.63
CA ALA A 73 -7.36 -1.19 1.89
C ALA A 73 -7.24 -2.70 1.67
N GLN A 74 -8.05 -3.27 0.78
CA GLN A 74 -7.99 -4.69 0.45
C GLN A 74 -6.67 -5.06 -0.25
N ASP A 75 -6.18 -4.21 -1.15
CA ASP A 75 -4.89 -4.40 -1.80
C ASP A 75 -3.74 -4.43 -0.79
N ILE A 76 -3.73 -3.50 0.17
CA ILE A 76 -2.72 -3.46 1.25
C ILE A 76 -2.80 -4.76 2.08
N ARG A 77 -4.01 -5.22 2.43
CA ARG A 77 -4.21 -6.47 3.17
C ARG A 77 -3.67 -7.68 2.42
N THR A 78 -3.95 -7.79 1.12
CA THR A 78 -3.48 -8.90 0.28
C THR A 78 -1.96 -8.90 0.23
N GLU A 79 -1.31 -7.75 0.02
CA GLU A 79 0.15 -7.64 0.00
C GLU A 79 0.81 -8.05 1.33
N VAL A 80 0.20 -7.71 2.47
CA VAL A 80 0.66 -8.13 3.79
C VAL A 80 0.46 -9.63 4.01
N THR A 81 -0.64 -10.18 3.51
CA THR A 81 -0.97 -11.62 3.64
C THR A 81 -0.05 -12.47 2.76
N GLU A 82 0.22 -12.03 1.53
CA GLU A 82 1.20 -12.66 0.64
C GLU A 82 2.58 -12.73 1.30
N LYS A 83 3.03 -11.64 1.94
CA LYS A 83 4.31 -11.62 2.64
C LYS A 83 4.36 -12.67 3.76
N LYS A 84 3.31 -12.80 4.58
CA LYS A 84 3.24 -13.84 5.61
C LYS A 84 3.28 -15.25 5.04
N ASN A 85 2.69 -15.46 3.88
CA ASN A 85 2.65 -16.78 3.24
C ASN A 85 3.94 -17.11 2.49
N SER A 86 4.69 -16.11 1.99
CA SER A 86 6.00 -16.27 1.36
C SER A 86 7.14 -16.49 2.35
N GLU A 87 6.91 -16.25 3.64
CA GLU A 87 7.86 -16.55 4.73
C GLU A 87 7.71 -18.00 5.25
N LYS A 88 6.81 -18.82 4.68
CA LYS A 88 6.76 -20.28 4.86
C LYS A 88 7.61 -20.98 3.82
#